data_AF-A0A530LE21-F1
#
_entry.id   AF-A0A530LE21-F1
#
_cell.length_a   1.000
_cell.length_b   1.000
_cell.length_c   1.000
_cell.angle_alpha   90.00
_cell.angle_beta   90.00
_cell.angle_gamma   90.00
#
_symmetry.space_group_name_H-M   'P 1'
#
loop_
_entity.id
_entity.type
_entity.pdbx_description
1 polymer ?
#
loop_
_entity_poly.entity_id
_entity_poly.type
_entity_poly.pdbx_seq_one_letter_code
_entity_poly.pdbx_strand_id
1 'polypeptide(L)' 'MDEKTGLLAGPDGIARCFWHGNLPDYLHYHDHEWGRPVADDRGLFEKICLEGFQSGLSWLTILRKRDNFREAFA' A
#
# COMPACT_ATOMS: atom_id res chain seq x y z
N MET A 1 -4.09 15.51 9.58
CA MET A 1 -2.66 15.19 9.51
C MET A 1 -1.94 16.17 10.41
N ASP A 2 -1.12 15.69 11.32
CA ASP A 2 -0.18 16.53 12.04
C ASP A 2 0.97 16.89 11.07
N GLU A 3 1.11 18.19 10.77
CA GLU A 3 2.07 18.67 9.76
C GLU A 3 3.53 18.48 10.18
N LYS A 4 3.82 18.36 11.48
CA LYS A 4 5.19 18.18 11.98
C LYS A 4 5.66 16.74 11.87
N THR A 5 4.76 15.78 12.05
CA THR A 5 5.07 14.35 12.13
C THR A 5 4.66 13.57 10.89
N GLY A 6 3.76 14.11 10.05
CA GLY A 6 3.19 13.36 8.93
C GLY A 6 2.28 12.22 9.40
N LEU A 7 1.72 12.32 10.61
CA LEU A 7 0.83 11.30 11.16
C LEU A 7 -0.64 11.69 11.05
N LEU A 8 -1.50 10.69 10.91
CA LEU A 8 -2.95 10.81 10.93
C LEU A 8 -3.49 9.85 11.99
N ALA A 9 -4.31 10.35 12.91
CA ALA A 9 -5.02 9.52 13.87
C ALA A 9 -6.22 8.85 13.19
N GLY A 10 -6.30 7.53 13.31
CA GLY A 10 -7.46 6.75 12.86
C GLY A 10 -8.65 6.86 13.82
N PRO A 11 -9.84 6.37 13.42
CA PRO A 11 -11.02 6.29 14.28
C PRO A 11 -10.82 5.41 15.52
N ASP A 12 -9.82 4.52 15.48
CA ASP A 12 -9.37 3.66 16.58
C ASP A 12 -8.39 4.35 17.55
N GLY A 13 -8.09 5.63 17.31
CA GLY A 13 -7.15 6.42 18.12
C GLY A 13 -5.67 6.12 17.84
N ILE A 14 -5.36 5.24 16.89
CA ILE A 14 -3.97 4.88 16.55
C ILE A 14 -3.42 5.84 15.50
N ALA A 15 -2.23 6.40 15.76
CA ALA A 15 -1.52 7.25 14.81
C ALA A 15 -0.78 6.41 13.75
N ARG A 16 -0.99 6.75 12.47
CA ARG A 16 -0.41 6.07 11.30
C ARG A 16 0.14 7.08 10.31
N CYS A 17 0.88 6.63 9.31
CA CYS A 17 1.36 7.51 8.24
C CYS A 17 0.19 8.14 7.48
N PHE A 18 0.26 9.44 7.18
CA PHE A 18 -0.89 10.17 6.62
C PHE A 18 -1.43 9.66 5.27
N TRP A 19 -0.59 8.98 4.48
CA TRP A 19 -0.84 8.71 3.06
C TRP A 19 -2.01 7.76 2.78
N HIS A 20 -2.46 6.96 3.75
CA HIS A 20 -3.61 6.08 3.56
C HIS A 20 -4.95 6.83 3.59
N GLY A 21 -4.99 8.06 4.12
CA GLY A 21 -6.17 8.93 4.09
C GLY A 21 -7.44 8.34 4.72
N ASN A 22 -7.31 7.42 5.67
CA ASN A 22 -8.39 6.62 6.26
C ASN A 22 -9.24 5.82 5.25
N LEU A 23 -8.73 5.56 4.04
CA LEU A 23 -9.39 4.65 3.09
C LEU A 23 -9.21 3.20 3.57
N PRO A 24 -10.30 2.41 3.74
CA PRO A 24 -10.22 1.10 4.41
C PRO A 24 -9.24 0.10 3.77
N ASP A 25 -9.22 0.04 2.45
CA ASP A 25 -8.32 -0.83 1.67
C ASP A 25 -6.86 -0.38 1.80
N TYR A 26 -6.62 0.93 1.73
CA TYR A 26 -5.27 1.47 1.84
C TYR A 26 -4.72 1.41 3.26
N LEU A 27 -5.60 1.55 4.25
CA LEU A 27 -5.31 1.38 5.67
C LEU A 27 -4.96 -0.08 5.99
N HIS A 28 -5.72 -1.03 5.45
CA HIS A 28 -5.41 -2.45 5.60
C HIS A 28 -4.04 -2.79 5.01
N TYR A 29 -3.75 -2.29 3.81
CA TYR A 29 -2.43 -2.44 3.18
C TYR A 29 -1.31 -1.82 4.04
N HIS A 30 -1.52 -0.62 4.59
CA HIS A 30 -0.57 0.02 5.50
C HIS A 30 -0.26 -0.86 6.72
N ASP A 31 -1.29 -1.35 7.42
CA ASP A 31 -1.13 -2.03 8.71
C ASP A 31 -0.51 -3.43 8.57
N HIS A 32 -0.85 -4.12 7.48
CA HIS A 32 -0.57 -5.55 7.32
C HIS A 32 0.49 -5.88 6.27
N GLU A 33 0.77 -4.98 5.33
CA GLU A 33 1.66 -5.28 4.20
C GLU A 33 2.82 -4.29 4.04
N TRP A 34 2.58 -3.00 4.21
CA TRP A 34 3.60 -1.98 3.99
C TRP A 34 4.68 -2.02 5.09
N GLY A 35 5.95 -2.04 4.68
CA GLY A 35 7.09 -2.12 5.61
C GLY A 35 7.24 -3.46 6.34
N ARG A 36 6.41 -4.48 6.03
CA ARG A 36 6.58 -5.83 6.56
C ARG A 36 7.61 -6.60 5.73
N PRO A 37 8.51 -7.39 6.35
CA PRO A 37 9.47 -8.20 5.61
C PRO A 37 8.79 -9.20 4.66
N VAL A 38 9.31 -9.30 3.44
CA VAL A 38 8.95 -10.33 2.46
C VAL A 38 10.24 -11.06 2.08
N ALA A 39 10.22 -12.38 2.20
CA ALA A 39 11.40 -13.22 2.01
C ALA A 39 11.31 -14.14 0.79
N ASP A 40 10.13 -14.28 0.17
CA ASP A 40 9.94 -15.11 -1.00
C ASP A 40 10.18 -14.33 -2.30
N ASP A 41 10.88 -14.96 -3.24
CA ASP A 41 11.28 -14.31 -4.50
C ASP A 41 10.09 -13.87 -5.35
N ARG A 42 8.99 -14.63 -5.33
CA ARG A 42 7.77 -14.31 -6.10
C ARG A 42 7.09 -13.06 -5.56
N GLY A 43 6.95 -12.94 -4.24
CA GLY A 43 6.38 -11.77 -3.58
C GLY A 43 7.24 -10.53 -3.76
N LEU A 44 8.57 -10.67 -3.72
CA LEU A 44 9.49 -9.56 -4.03
C LEU A 44 9.38 -9.14 -5.50
N PHE A 45 9.34 -10.10 -6.43
CA PHE A 45 9.16 -9.84 -7.86
C PHE A 45 7.81 -9.16 -8.17
N GLU A 46 6.71 -9.65 -7.58
CA GLU A 46 5.39 -9.01 -7.71
C GLU A 46 5.46 -7.56 -7.23
N LYS A 47 6.03 -7.30 -6.04
CA LYS A 47 6.15 -5.93 -5.50
C LYS A 47 6.92 -5.00 -6.42
N ILE A 48 8.11 -5.38 -6.88
CA ILE A 48 8.91 -4.50 -7.75
C ILE A 48 8.22 -4.23 -9.09
N CYS A 49 7.50 -5.22 -9.66
CA CYS A 49 6.70 -5.01 -10.86
C CYS A 49 5.55 -4.02 -10.63
N LEU A 50 4.79 -4.19 -9.54
CA LEU A 50 3.67 -3.30 -9.21
C LEU A 50 4.13 -1.85 -8.98
N GLU A 51 5.28 -1.64 -8.33
CA GLU A 51 5.90 -0.31 -8.17
C GLU A 51 6.25 0.32 -9.53
N GLY A 52 6.72 -0.48 -10.50
CA GLY A 52 6.96 -0.01 -11.87
C GLY A 52 5.68 0.47 -12.58
N PHE A 53 4.58 -0.26 -12.42
CA PHE A 53 3.29 0.13 -13.00
C PHE A 53 2.68 1.38 -12.36
N GLN A 54 3.19 1.81 -11.21
CA GLN A 54 2.74 3.03 -10.52
C GLN A 54 3.21 4.32 -11.19
N SER A 55 4.14 4.28 -12.15
CA SER A 55 4.70 5.48 -12.80
C SER A 55 3.60 6.41 -13.35
N GLY A 56 3.51 7.62 -12.77
CA GLY A 56 2.49 8.63 -13.12
C GLY A 56 1.09 8.40 -12.54
N LEU A 57 0.91 7.41 -11.66
CA LEU A 57 -0.35 7.05 -11.02
C LEU A 57 -0.24 7.09 -9.50
N SER A 58 -1.39 7.04 -8.82
CA SER A 58 -1.43 6.79 -7.38
C SER A 58 -1.19 5.31 -7.08
N TRP A 59 -0.51 4.99 -5.97
CA TRP A 59 -0.35 3.59 -5.54
C TRP A 59 -1.70 2.91 -5.27
N LEU A 60 -2.70 3.63 -4.77
CA LEU A 60 -4.05 3.09 -4.56
C LEU A 60 -4.68 2.56 -5.87
N THR A 61 -4.39 3.20 -7.01
CA THR A 61 -4.80 2.71 -8.33
C THR A 61 -4.24 1.32 -8.61
N ILE A 62 -2.96 1.11 -8.29
CA ILE A 62 -2.28 -0.19 -8.49
C ILE A 62 -2.78 -1.22 -7.49
N LEU A 63 -2.89 -0.85 -6.21
CA LEU A 63 -3.38 -1.72 -5.14
C LEU A 63 -4.75 -2.31 -5.47
N ARG A 64 -5.69 -1.48 -5.94
CA ARG A 64 -7.04 -1.92 -6.34
C ARG A 64 -7.08 -2.79 -7.60
N LYS A 65 -6.00 -2.80 -8.40
CA LYS A 65 -5.84 -3.62 -9.60
C LYS A 65 -4.95 -4.84 -9.38
N ARG A 66 -4.39 -5.02 -8.18
CA ARG A 66 -3.40 -6.07 -7.89
C ARG A 66 -3.90 -7.47 -8.25
N ASP A 67 -5.13 -7.80 -7.92
CA ASP A 67 -5.67 -9.13 -8.25
C ASP A 67 -5.84 -9.31 -9.76
N ASN A 68 -6.21 -8.27 -10.50
CA ASN A 68 -6.24 -8.30 -11.96
C ASN A 68 -4.82 -8.46 -12.56
N PHE A 69 -3.79 -7.86 -11.95
CA PHE A 69 -2.40 -8.11 -12.36
C PHE A 69 -2.02 -9.57 -12.14
N ARG A 70 -2.38 -10.16 -11.00
CA ARG A 70 -2.13 -11.58 -10.73
C ARG A 70 -2.81 -12.46 -11.77
N GLU A 71 -4.07 -12.19 -12.12
CA GLU A 71 -4.78 -12.95 -13.15
C GLU A 71 -4.17 -12.78 -14.54
N ALA A 72 -3.75 -11.58 -14.92
CA ALA A 72 -3.23 -11.28 -16.26
C ALA A 72 -1.81 -11.81 -16.51
N PHE A 73 -1.02 -12.03 -15.46
CA PHE A 73 0.39 -12.39 -15.53
C PHE A 73 0.72 -13.75 -14.85
N ALA A 74 -0.30 -14.56 -14.52
CA ALA A 74 -0.15 -15.91 -13.94
C ALA A 74 0.18 -17.01 -14.95
#